data_AF-A0A5A7RTE9-F1
#
_entry.id   AF-A0A5A7RTE9-F1
#
_cell.length_a   1.000
_cell.length_b   1.000
_cell.length_c   1.000
_cell.angle_alpha   90.00
_cell.angle_beta   90.00
_cell.angle_gamma   90.00
#
_symmetry.space_group_name_H-M   'P 1'
#
loop_
_entity.id
_entity.type
_entity.pdbx_description
1 polymer ?
#
loop_
_entity_poly.entity_id
_entity_poly.type
_entity_poly.pdbx_seq_one_letter_code
_entity_poly.pdbx_strand_id
1 'polypeptide(L)'
;MKRIIAAFLAVVLLSPIAAYDNEIHEKTLKSDNEHENISIENYESYNFTILKQQLGAFVYTRCNGIEKRTPVIQALLNPIDVDDNPDTGENGGDVRITAYPFPYVQQVDGEWILAISLVFKIIRLGQEIKDSDFEAYVQIDFQGHTLRAGIGSAYGEELPREARLVFTVVPYLMYDKEPEYYINLEPVFEGNSSRVSIFGEYIGKSHQYMQIDFNPAITTMIKFVPSAKIGHAGITIQRFASQETTLKMIYKGKFNANLTIEDIPITMSFDLAISERHFEYESSDEFNVSMIIEGNHQACARIIYLPRHVVIDGGLDGYVNIFTNNRKTELILADKIEEPSSFIRISNLTGNITFRWKVGLSGFLAVDGGKNAFIELSALKGIFDLKAIKKATNFSLSWNLALNGSISIDTNWEWLAEYSINFTLENFGIYIKASFLRAEDYMARWNTSPPSFITYGNMDFIGDIDFSIMINGIWYPLF
;
A
#
# COMPACT_ATOMS: atom_id res chain seq x y z
N MET A 1 27.13 33.15 -9.99
CA MET A 1 26.63 31.84 -9.53
C MET A 1 27.09 31.51 -8.10
N LYS A 2 28.40 31.38 -7.79
CA LYS A 2 28.91 31.16 -6.40
C LYS A 2 28.45 32.21 -5.35
N ARG A 3 28.26 33.48 -5.76
CA ARG A 3 27.80 34.57 -4.87
C ARG A 3 26.30 34.55 -4.54
N ILE A 4 25.47 33.90 -5.36
CA ILE A 4 24.02 33.79 -5.13
C ILE A 4 23.72 32.61 -4.20
N ILE A 5 24.47 31.51 -4.34
CA ILE A 5 24.42 30.35 -3.43
C ILE A 5 24.86 30.75 -2.02
N ALA A 6 25.95 31.51 -1.89
CA ALA A 6 26.40 32.04 -0.59
C ALA A 6 25.43 33.06 0.01
N ALA A 7 24.79 33.90 -0.82
CA ALA A 7 23.78 34.86 -0.37
C ALA A 7 22.49 34.16 0.09
N PHE A 8 22.07 33.07 -0.55
CA PHE A 8 20.88 32.33 -0.14
C PHE A 8 21.15 31.46 1.10
N LEU A 9 22.30 30.80 1.20
CA LEU A 9 22.75 30.14 2.44
C LEU A 9 22.83 31.15 3.60
N ALA A 10 23.35 32.35 3.35
CA ALA A 10 23.35 33.42 4.34
C ALA A 10 21.93 33.88 4.72
N VAL A 11 20.99 33.98 3.78
CA VAL A 11 19.61 34.39 4.06
C VAL A 11 18.82 33.29 4.79
N VAL A 12 19.03 32.02 4.45
CA VAL A 12 18.40 30.87 5.13
C VAL A 12 19.02 30.60 6.51
N LEU A 13 20.32 30.85 6.69
CA LEU A 13 21.01 30.65 7.97
C LEU A 13 21.00 31.89 8.89
N LEU A 14 20.71 33.10 8.38
CA LEU A 14 20.77 34.36 9.15
C LEU A 14 19.44 35.11 9.27
N SER A 15 18.34 34.64 8.67
CA SER A 15 17.03 35.21 8.97
C SER A 15 16.61 34.82 10.39
N PRO A 16 16.19 35.76 11.26
CA PRO A 16 15.78 35.44 12.62
C PRO A 16 14.68 34.38 12.58
N ILE A 17 14.92 33.29 13.30
CA ILE A 17 13.93 32.27 13.61
C ILE A 17 12.82 32.98 14.39
N ALA A 18 11.76 33.40 13.70
CA ALA A 18 10.53 33.72 14.39
C ALA A 18 10.02 32.37 14.94
N ALA A 19 10.13 32.19 16.25
CA ALA A 19 9.52 31.07 16.94
C ALA A 19 8.01 31.13 16.65
N TYR A 20 7.55 30.27 15.74
CA TYR A 20 6.13 30.01 15.59
C TYR A 20 5.78 29.00 16.67
N ASP A 21 5.37 29.51 17.82
CA ASP A 21 4.84 28.73 18.93
C ASP A 21 3.44 28.26 18.52
N ASN A 22 3.39 27.22 17.68
CA ASN A 22 2.19 26.40 17.60
C ASN A 22 2.34 25.37 18.72
N GLU A 23 1.73 25.66 19.87
CA GLU A 23 1.21 24.60 20.72
C GLU A 23 0.28 23.74 19.85
N ILE A 24 0.85 22.70 19.22
CA ILE A 24 0.07 21.58 18.77
C ILE A 24 -0.41 20.94 20.07
N HIS A 25 -1.62 21.31 20.49
CA HIS A 25 -2.37 20.48 21.41
C HIS A 25 -2.50 19.11 20.74
N GLU A 26 -1.62 18.18 21.12
CA GLU A 26 -1.92 16.76 21.11
C GLU A 26 -3.19 16.60 21.95
N LYS A 27 -4.35 16.73 21.31
CA LYS A 27 -5.56 16.11 21.83
C LYS A 27 -5.29 14.62 21.78
N THR A 28 -4.85 14.09 22.91
CA THR A 28 -4.96 12.67 23.23
C THR A 28 -6.45 12.34 23.14
N LEU A 29 -6.90 11.91 21.95
CA LEU A 29 -8.16 11.22 21.79
C LEU A 29 -7.99 9.88 22.49
N LYS A 30 -8.34 9.84 23.78
CA LYS A 30 -8.77 8.60 24.41
C LYS A 30 -10.07 8.22 23.72
N SER A 31 -9.99 7.39 22.68
CA SER A 31 -11.12 6.54 22.32
C SER A 31 -11.03 5.29 23.18
N ASP A 32 -11.77 5.29 24.29
CA ASP A 32 -12.21 4.04 24.89
C ASP A 32 -13.17 3.38 23.90
N ASN A 33 -12.64 2.50 23.06
CA ASN A 33 -13.38 1.44 22.39
C ASN A 33 -12.46 0.22 22.39
N GLU A 34 -12.77 -0.74 23.24
CA GLU A 34 -12.19 -2.09 23.22
C GLU A 34 -12.58 -2.76 21.89
N HIS A 35 -11.80 -2.51 20.85
CA HIS A 35 -11.67 -3.39 19.70
C HIS A 35 -10.24 -3.95 19.74
N GLU A 36 -10.11 -5.28 19.62
CA GLU A 36 -8.82 -5.96 19.55
C GLU A 36 -7.91 -5.23 18.56
N ASN A 37 -6.85 -4.61 19.08
CA ASN A 37 -5.74 -4.09 18.28
C ASN A 37 -5.05 -5.30 17.64
N ILE A 38 -5.48 -5.67 16.44
CA ILE A 38 -4.75 -6.63 15.62
C ILE A 38 -3.50 -5.90 15.12
N SER A 39 -2.35 -6.33 15.63
CA SER A 39 -1.04 -5.91 15.14
C SER A 39 -0.95 -6.16 13.65
N ILE A 40 -0.67 -5.11 12.88
CA ILE A 40 -0.06 -5.24 11.55
C ILE A 40 1.09 -6.23 11.74
N GLU A 41 1.09 -7.37 11.04
CA GLU A 41 2.25 -8.27 11.04
C GLU A 41 3.48 -7.41 10.78
N ASN A 42 4.48 -7.51 11.66
CA ASN A 42 5.62 -6.59 11.69
C ASN A 42 6.24 -6.46 10.30
N TYR A 43 5.90 -5.37 9.62
CA TYR A 43 6.52 -4.95 8.38
C TYR A 43 8.00 -4.71 8.70
N GLU A 44 8.87 -5.66 8.31
CA GLU A 44 10.33 -5.55 8.49
C GLU A 44 10.92 -4.54 7.50
N SER A 45 10.59 -3.28 7.72
CA SER A 45 11.33 -2.18 7.13
C SER A 45 12.49 -1.75 7.97
N TYR A 46 13.44 -1.12 7.31
CA TYR A 46 14.54 -0.47 8.03
C TYR A 46 13.98 0.54 9.03
N ASN A 47 14.40 0.44 10.29
CA ASN A 47 13.90 1.29 11.35
C ASN A 47 14.83 2.49 11.55
N PHE A 48 14.46 3.62 10.95
CA PHE A 48 15.23 4.86 11.06
C PHE A 48 15.11 5.49 12.45
N THR A 49 16.24 5.89 13.04
CA THR A 49 16.25 6.69 14.27
C THR A 49 15.96 8.15 13.94
N ILE A 50 14.70 8.54 14.04
CA ILE A 50 14.28 9.93 13.83
C ILE A 50 14.32 10.70 15.16
N LEU A 51 15.31 11.59 15.30
CA LEU A 51 15.43 12.45 16.48
C LEU A 51 14.24 13.43 16.54
N LYS A 52 13.80 13.75 17.77
CA LYS A 52 12.79 14.81 18.00
C LYS A 52 13.24 16.12 17.35
N GLN A 53 12.28 16.92 16.88
CA GLN A 53 12.55 18.17 16.16
C GLN A 53 13.46 19.08 16.99
N GLN A 54 14.65 19.36 16.44
CA GLN A 54 15.65 20.23 17.04
C GLN A 54 16.09 21.24 16.01
N LEU A 55 15.91 22.53 16.29
CA LEU A 55 16.22 23.63 15.39
C LEU A 55 17.67 23.54 14.85
N GLY A 56 17.81 23.60 13.53
CA GLY A 56 19.09 23.82 12.84
C GLY A 56 19.26 23.03 11.55
N ALA A 57 20.51 22.97 11.08
CA ALA A 57 20.90 22.15 9.93
C ALA A 57 22.01 21.19 10.35
N PHE A 58 21.70 19.90 10.40
CA PHE A 58 22.65 18.86 10.81
C PHE A 58 22.52 17.59 9.96
N VAL A 59 23.60 16.83 9.96
CA VAL A 59 23.67 15.46 9.48
C VAL A 59 23.68 14.56 10.71
N TYR A 60 22.77 13.61 10.74
CA TYR A 60 22.80 12.49 11.68
C TYR A 60 23.40 11.28 10.99
N THR A 61 24.21 10.53 11.72
CA THR A 61 24.73 9.23 11.30
C THR A 61 24.62 8.25 12.46
N ARG A 62 24.25 7.00 12.18
CA ARG A 62 24.44 5.88 13.10
C ARG A 62 25.16 4.76 12.35
N CYS A 63 26.21 4.20 12.94
CA CYS A 63 26.91 3.03 12.43
C CYS A 63 27.09 2.02 13.57
N ASN A 64 26.50 0.83 13.46
CA ASN A 64 26.55 -0.22 14.49
C ASN A 64 26.23 0.28 15.92
N GLY A 65 25.29 1.23 16.04
CA GLY A 65 24.87 1.83 17.30
C GLY A 65 25.68 3.06 17.75
N ILE A 66 26.76 3.44 17.05
CA ILE A 66 27.49 4.69 17.31
C ILE A 66 26.77 5.83 16.61
N GLU A 67 26.21 6.75 17.39
CA GLU A 67 25.42 7.88 16.90
C GLU A 67 26.23 9.17 16.90
N LYS A 68 26.22 9.90 15.78
CA LYS A 68 26.86 11.20 15.66
C LYS A 68 25.91 12.21 15.05
N ARG A 69 26.03 13.45 15.53
CA ARG A 69 25.33 14.61 15.02
C ARG A 69 26.35 15.67 14.63
N THR A 70 26.45 15.91 13.34
CA THR A 70 27.43 16.82 12.76
C THR A 70 26.71 18.01 12.10
N PRO A 71 27.03 19.26 12.46
CA PRO A 71 26.49 20.41 11.73
C PRO A 71 26.76 20.30 10.23
N VAL A 72 25.79 20.67 9.37
CA VAL A 72 25.94 20.50 7.89
C VAL A 72 27.20 21.17 7.35
N ILE A 73 27.58 22.34 7.88
CA ILE A 73 28.81 23.04 7.48
C ILE A 73 30.06 22.22 7.81
N GLN A 74 30.09 21.56 8.98
CA GLN A 74 31.21 20.72 9.37
C GLN A 74 31.27 19.45 8.51
N ALA A 75 30.12 18.80 8.27
CA ALA A 75 30.03 17.62 7.41
C ALA A 75 30.47 17.90 5.96
N LEU A 76 30.19 19.11 5.46
CA LEU A 76 30.63 19.54 4.13
C LEU A 76 32.14 19.71 4.02
N LEU A 77 32.79 20.14 5.10
CA LEU A 77 34.21 20.45 5.12
C LEU A 77 35.09 19.25 5.46
N ASN A 78 34.60 18.35 6.33
CA ASN A 78 35.38 17.24 6.86
C ASN A 78 34.58 15.93 6.74
N PRO A 79 35.25 14.80 6.42
CA PRO A 79 34.70 13.48 6.63
C PRO A 79 34.25 13.27 8.08
N ILE A 80 33.25 12.39 8.26
CA ILE A 80 32.73 11.98 9.55
C ILE A 80 33.28 10.57 9.81
N ASP A 81 34.09 10.45 10.84
CA ASP A 81 34.33 9.19 11.56
C ASP A 81 32.96 8.71 12.07
N VAL A 82 32.48 7.52 11.74
CA VAL A 82 31.21 6.98 12.24
C VAL A 82 31.37 5.75 13.13
N ASP A 83 32.55 5.16 13.20
CA ASP A 83 32.84 3.97 14.00
C ASP A 83 33.73 4.23 15.25
N ASP A 84 34.09 5.50 15.49
CA ASP A 84 35.00 5.96 16.54
C ASP A 84 36.41 5.32 16.46
N ASN A 85 36.82 4.92 15.25
CA ASN A 85 38.14 4.37 15.00
C ASN A 85 38.97 5.30 14.09
N PRO A 86 39.95 6.04 14.67
CA PRO A 86 40.76 6.96 13.88
C PRO A 86 41.74 6.26 12.91
N ASP A 87 41.91 4.94 13.00
CA ASP A 87 42.79 4.15 12.15
C ASP A 87 42.11 3.67 10.85
N THR A 88 40.80 3.91 10.69
CA THR A 88 39.99 3.49 9.53
C THR A 88 39.59 4.68 8.65
N GLY A 89 39.05 4.38 7.47
CA GLY A 89 38.67 5.41 6.48
C GLY A 89 39.82 6.27 5.93
N GLU A 90 39.50 7.47 5.45
CA GLU A 90 40.48 8.44 4.94
C GLU A 90 40.78 9.50 6.01
N ASN A 91 41.99 9.46 6.60
CA ASN A 91 42.40 10.33 7.71
C ASN A 91 41.47 10.23 8.94
N GLY A 92 41.05 9.00 9.28
CA GLY A 92 40.16 8.72 10.41
C GLY A 92 38.69 9.05 10.17
N GLY A 93 38.27 9.26 8.93
CA GLY A 93 36.87 9.50 8.60
C GLY A 93 36.34 8.49 7.58
N ASP A 94 35.18 7.90 7.88
CA ASP A 94 34.65 6.77 7.11
C ASP A 94 33.62 7.18 6.07
N VAL A 95 32.95 8.33 6.25
CA VAL A 95 31.97 8.85 5.28
C VAL A 95 32.18 10.34 4.98
N ARG A 96 31.98 10.72 3.72
CA ARG A 96 31.89 12.12 3.29
C ARG A 96 30.45 12.43 2.92
N ILE A 97 29.87 13.42 3.59
CA ILE A 97 28.48 13.81 3.37
C ILE A 97 28.41 15.24 2.83
N THR A 98 27.70 15.40 1.72
CA THR A 98 27.37 16.71 1.16
C THR A 98 25.87 16.88 1.18
N ALA A 99 25.38 17.87 1.93
CA ALA A 99 23.96 18.17 2.01
C ALA A 99 23.69 19.66 1.85
N TYR A 100 22.73 20.02 0.99
CA TYR A 100 22.31 21.41 0.84
C TYR A 100 20.89 21.52 0.30
N PRO A 101 20.13 22.55 0.70
CA PRO A 101 18.87 22.88 0.07
C PRO A 101 19.12 23.66 -1.22
N PHE A 102 18.33 23.38 -2.25
CA PHE A 102 18.38 24.05 -3.54
C PHE A 102 16.96 24.51 -3.90
N PRO A 103 16.62 25.79 -3.66
CA PRO A 103 15.39 26.35 -4.19
C PRO A 103 15.55 26.58 -5.69
N TYR A 104 14.50 26.35 -6.45
CA TYR A 104 14.44 26.79 -7.83
C TYR A 104 13.02 27.12 -8.22
N VAL A 105 12.91 28.03 -9.18
CA VAL A 105 11.66 28.48 -9.75
C VAL A 105 11.62 28.00 -11.19
N GLN A 106 10.56 27.30 -11.56
CA GLN A 106 10.35 26.82 -12.92
C GLN A 106 8.94 27.18 -13.40
N GLN A 107 8.79 27.28 -14.71
CA GLN A 107 7.48 27.46 -15.34
C GLN A 107 6.97 26.09 -15.82
N VAL A 108 5.79 25.68 -15.36
CA VAL A 108 5.12 24.44 -15.78
C VAL A 108 3.72 24.83 -16.24
N ASP A 109 3.34 24.46 -17.46
CA ASP A 109 2.03 24.79 -18.04
C ASP A 109 1.64 26.29 -17.96
N GLY A 110 2.64 27.17 -18.01
CA GLY A 110 2.47 28.62 -17.91
C GLY A 110 2.49 29.18 -16.48
N GLU A 111 2.46 28.32 -15.46
CA GLU A 111 2.44 28.66 -14.04
C GLU A 111 3.86 28.71 -13.43
N TRP A 112 4.12 29.68 -12.55
CA TRP A 112 5.40 29.83 -11.86
C TRP A 112 5.41 29.06 -10.55
N ILE A 113 6.23 28.02 -10.49
CA ILE A 113 6.27 27.10 -9.36
C ILE A 113 7.60 27.27 -8.62
N LEU A 114 7.53 27.50 -7.31
CA LEU A 114 8.68 27.37 -6.41
C LEU A 114 8.79 25.92 -5.95
N ALA A 115 9.96 25.31 -6.18
CA ALA A 115 10.32 24.01 -5.67
C ALA A 115 11.55 24.10 -4.76
N ILE A 116 11.63 23.23 -3.77
CA ILE A 116 12.76 23.13 -2.85
C ILE A 116 13.29 21.70 -2.89
N SER A 117 14.52 21.51 -3.36
CA SER A 117 15.20 20.21 -3.37
C SER A 117 16.22 20.14 -2.26
N LEU A 118 16.10 19.15 -1.37
CA LEU A 118 17.15 18.74 -0.47
C LEU A 118 18.05 17.73 -1.19
N VAL A 119 19.26 18.15 -1.53
CA VAL A 119 20.27 17.27 -2.14
C VAL A 119 21.12 16.70 -1.00
N PHE A 120 21.14 15.39 -0.88
CA PHE A 120 21.93 14.63 0.09
C PHE A 120 22.80 13.62 -0.64
N LYS A 121 24.12 13.74 -0.52
CA LYS A 121 25.08 12.82 -1.11
C LYS A 121 25.96 12.25 -0.01
N ILE A 122 26.10 10.92 0.00
CA ILE A 122 27.04 10.19 0.85
C ILE A 122 28.06 9.48 -0.03
N ILE A 123 29.32 9.52 0.39
CA ILE A 123 30.41 8.74 -0.18
C ILE A 123 31.03 7.93 0.97
N ARG A 124 31.04 6.61 0.84
CA ARG A 124 31.75 5.71 1.75
C ARG A 124 33.25 5.77 1.42
N LEU A 125 34.05 6.12 2.42
CA LEU A 125 35.51 6.20 2.36
C LEU A 125 36.16 4.96 2.99
N GLY A 126 35.56 4.43 4.05
CA GLY A 126 36.02 3.25 4.75
C GLY A 126 35.41 1.94 4.23
N GLN A 127 36.21 0.87 4.19
CA GLN A 127 35.78 -0.46 3.74
C GLN A 127 35.25 -1.31 4.88
N GLU A 128 35.65 -1.01 6.12
CA GLU A 128 35.19 -1.63 7.35
C GLU A 128 33.69 -1.40 7.62
N ILE A 129 33.13 -0.24 7.23
CA ILE A 129 31.70 0.03 7.39
C ILE A 129 30.83 -0.47 6.22
N LYS A 130 31.42 -1.19 5.26
CA LYS A 130 30.73 -1.61 4.03
C LYS A 130 29.43 -2.36 4.31
N ASP A 131 29.45 -3.32 5.22
CA ASP A 131 28.32 -4.20 5.51
C ASP A 131 27.76 -3.96 6.94
N SER A 132 28.02 -2.77 7.50
CA SER A 132 27.56 -2.36 8.82
C SER A 132 26.10 -1.92 8.80
N ASP A 133 25.41 -2.02 9.94
CA ASP A 133 24.12 -1.35 10.12
C ASP A 133 24.36 0.16 10.13
N PHE A 134 23.94 0.84 9.08
CA PHE A 134 24.25 2.23 8.83
C PHE A 134 23.01 3.03 8.46
N GLU A 135 22.82 4.18 9.09
CA GLU A 135 21.86 5.19 8.66
C GLU A 135 22.50 6.57 8.64
N ALA A 136 22.10 7.38 7.67
CA ALA A 136 22.42 8.78 7.65
C ALA A 136 21.25 9.59 7.09
N TYR A 137 20.97 10.73 7.72
CA TYR A 137 20.03 11.69 7.18
C TYR A 137 20.49 13.12 7.42
N VAL A 138 20.04 14.01 6.56
CA VAL A 138 20.14 15.44 6.78
C VAL A 138 18.80 15.97 7.28
N GLN A 139 18.85 16.85 8.27
CA GLN A 139 17.73 17.70 8.65
C GLN A 139 18.09 19.15 8.35
N ILE A 140 17.15 19.88 7.72
CA ILE A 140 17.23 21.33 7.54
C ILE A 140 15.93 21.95 8.01
N ASP A 141 16.04 22.83 9.01
CA ASP A 141 14.94 23.69 9.45
C ASP A 141 15.01 25.06 8.78
N PHE A 142 13.87 25.55 8.27
CA PHE A 142 13.74 26.89 7.71
C PHE A 142 12.32 27.43 7.95
N GLN A 143 12.19 28.61 8.58
CA GLN A 143 10.91 29.32 8.71
C GLN A 143 9.72 28.48 9.25
N GLY A 144 9.96 27.60 10.24
CA GLY A 144 8.91 26.73 10.80
C GLY A 144 8.61 25.47 9.98
N HIS A 145 9.41 25.22 8.93
CA HIS A 145 9.40 24.00 8.15
C HIS A 145 10.64 23.16 8.44
N THR A 146 10.49 21.84 8.45
CA THR A 146 11.59 20.88 8.53
C THR A 146 11.56 19.98 7.31
N LEU A 147 12.70 19.86 6.64
CA LEU A 147 12.94 18.85 5.61
C LEU A 147 13.93 17.84 6.16
N ARG A 148 13.61 16.55 6.05
CA ARG A 148 14.57 15.46 6.27
C ARG A 148 14.61 14.55 5.07
N ALA A 149 15.81 14.05 4.77
CA ALA A 149 15.99 13.01 3.79
C ALA A 149 17.19 12.16 4.20
N GLY A 150 17.04 10.84 4.09
CA GLY A 150 18.05 9.91 4.57
C GLY A 150 18.10 8.60 3.82
N ILE A 151 19.17 7.87 4.09
CA ILE A 151 19.49 6.55 3.57
C ILE A 151 19.85 5.61 4.72
N GLY A 152 19.49 4.35 4.60
CA GLY A 152 19.79 3.29 5.55
C GLY A 152 20.17 1.99 4.85
N SER A 153 21.12 1.26 5.44
CA SER A 153 21.56 -0.08 5.06
C SER A 153 21.57 -0.95 6.31
N ALA A 154 20.99 -2.15 6.24
CA ALA A 154 20.98 -3.08 7.35
C ALA A 154 22.33 -3.82 7.47
N TYR A 155 22.60 -4.41 8.63
CA TYR A 155 23.77 -5.26 8.80
C TYR A 155 23.79 -6.40 7.77
N GLY A 156 24.92 -6.57 7.08
CA GLY A 156 25.10 -7.55 6.01
C GLY A 156 24.68 -7.08 4.61
N GLU A 157 24.05 -5.90 4.49
CA GLU A 157 23.75 -5.27 3.20
C GLU A 157 24.83 -4.23 2.87
N GLU A 158 25.32 -4.23 1.62
CA GLU A 158 26.37 -3.30 1.20
C GLU A 158 25.83 -1.85 1.23
N LEU A 159 26.42 -1.02 2.08
CA LEU A 159 26.30 0.43 2.00
C LEU A 159 26.90 0.89 0.67
N PRO A 160 26.13 1.58 -0.21
CA PRO A 160 26.64 2.03 -1.51
C PRO A 160 27.93 2.82 -1.35
N ARG A 161 28.90 2.61 -2.25
CA ARG A 161 30.12 3.42 -2.27
C ARG A 161 29.78 4.90 -2.44
N GLU A 162 28.80 5.20 -3.26
CA GLU A 162 28.24 6.53 -3.40
C GLU A 162 26.71 6.40 -3.48
N ALA A 163 26.00 7.26 -2.79
CA ALA A 163 24.56 7.42 -3.02
C ALA A 163 24.20 8.89 -3.02
N ARG A 164 23.37 9.28 -3.99
CA ARG A 164 22.76 10.61 -4.04
C ARG A 164 21.26 10.46 -3.93
N LEU A 165 20.70 11.11 -2.92
CA LEU A 165 19.29 11.26 -2.68
C LEU A 165 18.89 12.71 -2.92
N VAL A 166 17.87 12.94 -3.72
CA VAL A 166 17.27 14.27 -3.91
C VAL A 166 15.80 14.19 -3.53
N PHE A 167 15.45 14.85 -2.44
CA PHE A 167 14.06 15.00 -1.99
C PHE A 167 13.56 16.40 -2.36
N THR A 168 12.59 16.49 -3.27
CA THR A 168 12.02 17.76 -3.72
C THR A 168 10.59 17.91 -3.24
N VAL A 169 10.28 19.08 -2.70
CA VAL A 169 8.92 19.49 -2.34
C VAL A 169 8.50 20.63 -3.25
N VAL A 170 7.32 20.51 -3.84
CA VAL A 170 6.67 21.53 -4.64
C VAL A 170 5.40 21.96 -3.90
N PRO A 171 5.47 22.97 -3.02
CA PRO A 171 4.36 23.33 -2.13
C PRO A 171 3.19 24.07 -2.78
N TYR A 172 3.29 24.48 -4.05
CA TYR A 172 2.26 25.26 -4.76
C TYR A 172 1.75 26.50 -4.01
N LEU A 173 2.66 27.30 -3.44
CA LEU A 173 2.30 28.45 -2.56
C LEU A 173 1.32 29.47 -3.17
N MET A 174 1.27 29.58 -4.51
CA MET A 174 0.47 30.55 -5.24
C MET A 174 -0.79 29.96 -5.88
N TYR A 175 -1.02 28.65 -5.71
CA TYR A 175 -2.07 27.89 -6.39
C TYR A 175 -2.86 27.06 -5.39
N ASP A 176 -4.14 26.85 -5.65
CA ASP A 176 -4.98 25.96 -4.84
C ASP A 176 -4.75 24.50 -5.27
N LYS A 177 -3.53 24.02 -5.01
CA LYS A 177 -3.06 22.68 -5.37
C LYS A 177 -2.28 22.07 -4.22
N GLU A 178 -2.44 20.77 -4.03
CA GLU A 178 -1.71 20.01 -3.02
C GLU A 178 -0.22 19.92 -3.35
N PRO A 179 0.67 19.89 -2.34
CA PRO A 179 2.10 19.75 -2.57
C PRO A 179 2.46 18.47 -3.32
N GLU A 180 3.43 18.55 -4.23
CA GLU A 180 4.02 17.37 -4.87
C GLU A 180 5.39 17.06 -4.28
N TYR A 181 5.73 15.78 -4.26
CA TYR A 181 6.97 15.26 -3.71
C TYR A 181 7.70 14.43 -4.76
N TYR A 182 9.01 14.63 -4.87
CA TYR A 182 9.85 13.87 -5.78
C TYR A 182 11.03 13.31 -5.00
N ILE A 183 11.27 12.01 -5.12
CA ILE A 183 12.42 11.33 -4.53
C ILE A 183 13.23 10.72 -5.65
N ASN A 184 14.47 11.15 -5.79
CA ASN A 184 15.43 10.56 -6.73
C ASN A 184 16.57 9.92 -5.94
N LEU A 185 16.79 8.63 -6.15
CA LEU A 185 17.90 7.86 -5.58
C LEU A 185 18.82 7.42 -6.71
N GLU A 186 20.11 7.73 -6.60
CA GLU A 186 21.18 7.33 -7.51
C GLU A 186 22.28 6.62 -6.70
N PRO A 187 22.18 5.29 -6.48
CA PRO A 187 23.18 4.53 -5.73
C PRO A 187 24.24 3.93 -6.68
N VAL A 188 25.47 3.82 -6.18
CA VAL A 188 26.62 3.22 -6.87
C VAL A 188 27.29 2.22 -5.94
N PHE A 189 27.29 0.96 -6.36
CA PHE A 189 27.92 -0.15 -5.64
C PHE A 189 29.26 -0.52 -6.26
N GLU A 190 30.14 -1.17 -5.48
CA GLU A 190 31.38 -1.76 -6.02
C GLU A 190 31.15 -3.19 -6.53
N GLY A 191 30.20 -3.91 -5.92
CA GLY A 191 29.76 -5.24 -6.33
C GLY A 191 28.37 -5.25 -6.96
N ASN A 192 27.58 -6.26 -6.62
CA ASN A 192 26.16 -6.32 -6.98
C ASN A 192 25.38 -5.28 -6.17
N SER A 193 24.27 -4.77 -6.73
CA SER A 193 23.35 -3.92 -5.98
C SER A 193 22.80 -4.67 -4.75
N SER A 194 22.75 -3.99 -3.60
CA SER A 194 22.22 -4.49 -2.32
C SER A 194 20.91 -3.80 -1.94
N ARG A 195 20.28 -4.23 -0.84
CA ARG A 195 19.11 -3.54 -0.28
C ARG A 195 19.51 -2.18 0.28
N VAL A 196 18.71 -1.16 0.00
CA VAL A 196 18.86 0.18 0.59
C VAL A 196 17.48 0.71 0.92
N SER A 197 17.36 1.36 2.06
CA SER A 197 16.15 2.07 2.47
C SER A 197 16.40 3.57 2.40
N ILE A 198 15.40 4.34 1.99
CA ILE A 198 15.45 5.79 2.02
C ILE A 198 14.20 6.32 2.69
N PHE A 199 14.27 7.54 3.20
CA PHE A 199 13.07 8.27 3.57
C PHE A 199 13.16 9.74 3.19
N GLY A 200 11.99 10.35 3.03
CA GLY A 200 11.79 11.78 2.90
C GLY A 200 10.72 12.21 3.89
N GLU A 201 10.98 13.27 4.63
CA GLU A 201 10.05 13.84 5.60
C GLU A 201 9.95 15.34 5.37
N TYR A 202 8.71 15.84 5.37
CA TYR A 202 8.41 17.25 5.38
C TYR A 202 7.43 17.56 6.51
N ILE A 203 7.85 18.44 7.40
CA ILE A 203 7.04 18.96 8.50
C ILE A 203 6.83 20.45 8.23
N GLY A 204 5.58 20.87 8.14
CA GLY A 204 5.21 22.27 7.94
C GLY A 204 3.73 22.45 8.25
N LYS A 205 2.93 22.89 7.26
CA LYS A 205 1.46 22.89 7.39
C LYS A 205 0.86 21.49 7.54
N SER A 206 1.56 20.48 7.02
CA SER A 206 1.21 19.07 7.16
C SER A 206 2.47 18.28 7.48
N HIS A 207 2.33 17.18 8.21
CA HIS A 207 3.38 16.20 8.39
C HIS A 207 3.24 15.12 7.32
N GLN A 208 4.30 14.93 6.54
CA GLN A 208 4.38 13.93 5.48
C GLN A 208 5.68 13.17 5.64
N TYR A 209 5.58 11.85 5.82
CA TYR A 209 6.70 10.94 5.90
C TYR A 209 6.51 9.84 4.86
N MET A 210 7.53 9.61 4.06
CA MET A 210 7.59 8.50 3.11
C MET A 210 8.90 7.77 3.30
N GLN A 211 8.82 6.45 3.45
CA GLN A 211 9.96 5.56 3.46
C GLN A 211 9.81 4.56 2.32
N ILE A 212 10.93 4.25 1.66
CA ILE A 212 10.99 3.30 0.55
C ILE A 212 12.18 2.39 0.76
N ASP A 213 11.92 1.10 0.86
CA ASP A 213 12.92 0.05 0.89
C ASP A 213 13.04 -0.56 -0.51
N PHE A 214 14.25 -0.51 -1.08
CA PHE A 214 14.57 -1.10 -2.38
C PHE A 214 15.32 -2.41 -2.19
N ASN A 215 14.89 -3.46 -2.89
CA ASN A 215 15.61 -4.73 -2.93
C ASN A 215 15.67 -5.29 -4.37
N PRO A 216 16.83 -5.18 -5.05
CA PRO A 216 18.01 -4.37 -4.72
C PRO A 216 17.85 -2.90 -5.16
N ALA A 217 18.65 -2.00 -4.59
CA ALA A 217 18.60 -0.58 -4.90
C ALA A 217 19.27 -0.23 -6.23
N ILE A 218 18.56 0.58 -7.04
CA ILE A 218 18.97 1.04 -8.36
C ILE A 218 18.53 2.48 -8.57
N THR A 219 18.99 3.11 -9.66
CA THR A 219 18.61 4.49 -9.98
C THR A 219 17.11 4.61 -10.21
N THR A 220 16.44 5.37 -9.36
CA THR A 220 14.98 5.45 -9.32
C THR A 220 14.50 6.86 -9.01
N MET A 221 13.49 7.32 -9.76
CA MET A 221 12.74 8.54 -9.53
C MET A 221 11.28 8.18 -9.20
N ILE A 222 10.83 8.59 -8.02
CA ILE A 222 9.44 8.43 -7.57
C ILE A 222 8.85 9.82 -7.44
N LYS A 223 7.77 10.06 -8.17
CA LYS A 223 6.92 11.23 -8.01
C LYS A 223 5.67 10.80 -7.25
N PHE A 224 5.38 11.53 -6.20
CA PHE A 224 4.23 11.31 -5.33
C PHE A 224 3.40 12.59 -5.27
N VAL A 225 2.11 12.47 -5.60
CA VAL A 225 1.16 13.57 -5.66
C VAL A 225 -0.02 13.25 -4.74
N PRO A 226 0.07 13.57 -3.44
CA PRO A 226 -1.06 13.41 -2.54
C PRO A 226 -2.19 14.35 -2.97
N SER A 227 -3.43 13.90 -2.82
CA SER A 227 -4.64 14.64 -3.16
C SER A 227 -5.59 14.70 -1.96
N ALA A 228 -6.33 15.81 -1.83
CA ALA A 228 -7.35 15.96 -0.79
C ALA A 228 -8.69 15.26 -1.12
N LYS A 229 -8.89 14.82 -2.36
CA LYS A 229 -10.09 14.05 -2.71
C LYS A 229 -9.92 12.65 -2.11
N ILE A 230 -10.76 12.30 -1.13
CA ILE A 230 -10.88 10.98 -0.46
C ILE A 230 -9.59 10.14 -0.55
N GLY A 231 -8.57 10.44 0.27
CA GLY A 231 -7.39 9.58 0.39
C GLY A 231 -6.62 9.26 -0.92
N HIS A 232 -6.78 10.06 -1.97
CA HIS A 232 -6.09 9.82 -3.24
C HIS A 232 -4.61 10.22 -3.16
N ALA A 233 -3.75 9.43 -3.80
CA ALA A 233 -2.35 9.72 -4.08
C ALA A 233 -1.95 9.22 -5.48
N GLY A 234 -1.59 10.13 -6.37
CA GLY A 234 -0.95 9.76 -7.63
C GLY A 234 0.49 9.31 -7.38
N ILE A 235 0.87 8.11 -7.84
CA ILE A 235 2.22 7.56 -7.66
C ILE A 235 2.81 7.22 -9.03
N THR A 236 3.73 8.06 -9.49
CA THR A 236 4.51 7.77 -10.71
C THR A 236 5.88 7.24 -10.32
N ILE A 237 6.24 6.05 -10.82
CA ILE A 237 7.53 5.42 -10.60
C ILE A 237 8.27 5.31 -11.93
N GLN A 238 9.30 6.12 -12.10
CA GLN A 238 10.22 6.02 -13.22
C GLN A 238 11.55 5.44 -12.72
N ARG A 239 11.99 4.32 -13.26
CA ARG A 239 13.31 3.77 -12.93
C ARG A 239 14.19 3.68 -14.17
N PHE A 240 15.48 3.62 -13.95
CA PHE A 240 16.43 3.26 -15.00
C PHE A 240 17.17 2.03 -14.50
N ALA A 241 16.77 0.86 -15.00
CA ALA A 241 17.10 -0.41 -14.40
C ALA A 241 17.78 -1.35 -15.39
N SER A 242 18.83 -2.03 -14.94
CA SER A 242 19.40 -3.20 -15.61
C SER A 242 18.80 -4.53 -15.12
N GLN A 243 18.01 -4.49 -14.04
CA GLN A 243 17.42 -5.66 -13.38
C GLN A 243 16.12 -5.30 -12.65
N GLU A 244 15.30 -6.30 -12.31
CA GLU A 244 14.08 -6.12 -11.52
C GLU A 244 14.40 -5.74 -10.05
N THR A 245 13.48 -5.01 -9.43
CA THR A 245 13.60 -4.54 -8.04
C THR A 245 12.23 -4.57 -7.38
N THR A 246 12.17 -5.15 -6.19
CA THR A 246 11.03 -5.05 -5.28
C THR A 246 11.12 -3.74 -4.50
N LEU A 247 10.00 -3.04 -4.43
CA LEU A 247 9.86 -1.79 -3.70
C LEU A 247 8.84 -1.99 -2.58
N LYS A 248 9.21 -1.60 -1.36
CA LYS A 248 8.26 -1.51 -0.26
C LYS A 248 8.19 -0.08 0.24
N MET A 249 7.00 0.51 0.22
CA MET A 249 6.75 1.91 0.56
C MET A 249 5.89 1.98 1.82
N ILE A 250 6.33 2.78 2.79
CA ILE A 250 5.50 3.26 3.89
C ILE A 250 5.20 4.72 3.63
N TYR A 251 3.93 5.08 3.71
CA TYR A 251 3.51 6.47 3.72
C TYR A 251 2.73 6.77 5.00
N LYS A 252 3.11 7.86 5.67
CA LYS A 252 2.42 8.42 6.83
C LYS A 252 2.14 9.90 6.57
N GLY A 253 0.88 10.27 6.50
CA GLY A 253 0.48 11.63 6.18
C GLY A 253 -1.01 11.85 6.27
N LYS A 254 -1.65 12.23 5.15
CA LYS A 254 -3.12 12.38 5.10
C LYS A 254 -3.85 11.05 5.25
N PHE A 255 -3.20 9.97 4.84
CA PHE A 255 -3.58 8.59 5.10
C PHE A 255 -2.31 7.82 5.47
N ASN A 256 -2.49 6.62 6.02
CA ASN A 256 -1.39 5.71 6.32
C ASN A 256 -1.56 4.46 5.46
N ALA A 257 -0.52 4.07 4.76
CA ALA A 257 -0.55 2.87 3.92
C ALA A 257 0.83 2.24 3.83
N ASN A 258 0.85 0.91 3.83
CA ASN A 258 1.99 0.12 3.40
C ASN A 258 1.68 -0.45 2.02
N LEU A 259 2.64 -0.30 1.11
CA LEU A 259 2.53 -0.71 -0.28
C LEU A 259 3.77 -1.50 -0.65
N THR A 260 3.61 -2.78 -0.98
CA THR A 260 4.69 -3.59 -1.56
C THR A 260 4.40 -3.82 -3.02
N ILE A 261 5.38 -3.57 -3.88
CA ILE A 261 5.30 -3.79 -5.32
C ILE A 261 6.49 -4.63 -5.77
N GLU A 262 6.20 -5.80 -6.32
CA GLU A 262 7.18 -6.83 -6.70
C GLU A 262 7.50 -6.75 -8.20
N ASP A 263 8.77 -6.94 -8.57
CA ASP A 263 9.22 -7.05 -9.97
C ASP A 263 8.85 -5.86 -10.88
N ILE A 264 8.89 -4.64 -10.34
CA ILE A 264 8.48 -3.44 -11.08
C ILE A 264 9.35 -3.26 -12.36
N PRO A 265 8.75 -2.90 -13.52
CA PRO A 265 9.46 -2.67 -14.79
C PRO A 265 10.18 -1.32 -14.85
N ILE A 266 10.91 -1.08 -15.95
CA ILE A 266 11.70 0.16 -16.18
C ILE A 266 10.85 1.44 -16.02
N THR A 267 9.59 1.46 -16.41
CA THR A 267 8.74 2.62 -16.17
C THR A 267 7.32 2.16 -15.88
N MET A 268 6.72 2.73 -14.85
CA MET A 268 5.37 2.43 -14.41
C MET A 268 4.74 3.69 -13.84
N SER A 269 3.58 4.08 -14.36
CA SER A 269 2.81 5.18 -13.78
C SER A 269 1.43 4.66 -13.46
N PHE A 270 0.95 4.97 -12.26
CA PHE A 270 -0.39 4.61 -11.83
C PHE A 270 -0.90 5.64 -10.82
N ASP A 271 -2.21 5.72 -10.70
CA ASP A 271 -2.87 6.47 -9.65
C ASP A 271 -3.36 5.49 -8.59
N LEU A 272 -3.23 5.90 -7.33
CA LEU A 272 -3.65 5.12 -6.18
C LEU A 272 -4.61 5.96 -5.35
N ALA A 273 -5.65 5.37 -4.80
CA ALA A 273 -6.47 6.00 -3.79
C ALA A 273 -6.67 5.05 -2.64
N ILE A 274 -6.42 5.52 -1.43
CA ILE A 274 -6.51 4.72 -0.22
C ILE A 274 -7.20 5.53 0.87
N SER A 275 -8.32 5.02 1.36
CA SER A 275 -8.96 5.46 2.59
C SER A 275 -9.31 4.25 3.46
N GLU A 276 -9.96 4.45 4.61
CA GLU A 276 -10.26 3.37 5.55
C GLU A 276 -11.02 2.17 4.94
N ARG A 277 -11.81 2.41 3.88
CA ARG A 277 -12.61 1.36 3.21
C ARG A 277 -12.46 1.34 1.69
N HIS A 278 -11.94 2.40 1.10
CA HIS A 278 -11.80 2.52 -0.35
C HIS A 278 -10.35 2.31 -0.75
N PHE A 279 -10.13 1.43 -1.72
CA PHE A 279 -8.92 1.33 -2.49
C PHE A 279 -9.27 1.50 -3.97
N GLU A 280 -8.50 2.30 -4.68
CA GLU A 280 -8.59 2.38 -6.13
C GLU A 280 -7.20 2.48 -6.74
N TYR A 281 -7.00 1.73 -7.81
CA TYR A 281 -5.80 1.71 -8.61
C TYR A 281 -6.21 1.95 -10.05
N GLU A 282 -5.55 2.89 -10.72
CA GLU A 282 -5.75 3.15 -12.15
C GLU A 282 -4.42 3.27 -12.87
N SER A 283 -4.33 2.69 -14.06
CA SER A 283 -3.17 2.76 -14.93
C SER A 283 -3.59 2.74 -16.40
N SER A 284 -2.81 3.41 -17.24
CA SER A 284 -2.96 3.36 -18.69
C SER A 284 -2.66 1.98 -19.29
N ASP A 285 -1.92 1.13 -18.58
CA ASP A 285 -1.48 -0.19 -19.04
C ASP A 285 -1.52 -1.26 -17.93
N GLU A 286 -1.36 -2.51 -18.33
CA GLU A 286 -1.27 -3.66 -17.43
C GLU A 286 0.20 -4.02 -17.18
N PHE A 287 0.52 -4.45 -15.96
CA PHE A 287 1.90 -4.77 -15.60
C PHE A 287 2.00 -6.18 -15.04
N ASN A 288 3.04 -6.91 -15.45
CA ASN A 288 3.42 -8.19 -14.83
C ASN A 288 4.13 -7.94 -13.51
N VAL A 289 3.38 -7.37 -12.57
CA VAL A 289 3.82 -6.86 -11.27
C VAL A 289 2.76 -7.26 -10.27
N SER A 290 3.19 -7.61 -9.06
CA SER A 290 2.29 -7.84 -7.94
C SER A 290 2.29 -6.64 -7.00
N MET A 291 1.12 -6.29 -6.48
CA MET A 291 0.94 -5.23 -5.49
C MET A 291 0.26 -5.79 -4.27
N ILE A 292 0.81 -5.49 -3.09
CA ILE A 292 0.22 -5.80 -1.79
C ILE A 292 -0.03 -4.49 -1.08
N ILE A 293 -1.26 -4.30 -0.58
CA ILE A 293 -1.68 -3.15 0.20
C ILE A 293 -2.11 -3.63 1.57
N GLU A 294 -1.57 -2.99 2.60
CA GLU A 294 -1.91 -3.26 3.99
C GLU A 294 -2.37 -1.93 4.62
N GLY A 295 -3.66 -1.86 4.96
CA GLY A 295 -4.27 -0.72 5.64
C GLY A 295 -4.41 -0.96 7.15
N ASN A 296 -4.74 0.10 7.89
CA ASN A 296 -4.92 0.05 9.35
C ASN A 296 -6.16 -0.74 9.82
N HIS A 297 -7.02 -1.22 8.91
CA HIS A 297 -8.25 -1.94 9.24
C HIS A 297 -8.33 -3.27 8.49
N GLN A 298 -8.28 -4.39 9.23
CA GLN A 298 -8.78 -5.77 8.98
C GLN A 298 -8.76 -6.39 7.56
N ALA A 299 -8.21 -5.74 6.55
CA ALA A 299 -8.25 -6.18 5.17
C ALA A 299 -6.95 -5.77 4.46
N CYS A 300 -6.22 -6.78 4.01
CA CYS A 300 -5.12 -6.66 3.09
C CYS A 300 -5.62 -7.00 1.68
N ALA A 301 -5.06 -6.34 0.67
CA ALA A 301 -5.33 -6.64 -0.73
C ALA A 301 -4.03 -7.07 -1.42
N ARG A 302 -4.06 -8.20 -2.12
CA ARG A 302 -3.00 -8.62 -3.04
C ARG A 302 -3.55 -8.69 -4.45
N ILE A 303 -2.90 -7.97 -5.36
CA ILE A 303 -3.21 -7.98 -6.79
C ILE A 303 -1.99 -8.57 -7.50
N ILE A 304 -2.14 -9.75 -8.08
CA ILE A 304 -1.12 -10.39 -8.93
C ILE A 304 -1.43 -9.98 -10.36
N TYR A 305 -0.41 -9.55 -11.10
CA TYR A 305 -0.55 -8.97 -12.44
C TYR A 305 -1.50 -7.76 -12.43
N LEU A 306 -0.93 -6.60 -12.09
CA LEU A 306 -1.63 -5.33 -12.00
C LEU A 306 -2.44 -5.04 -13.29
N PRO A 307 -3.77 -4.89 -13.16
CA PRO A 307 -4.65 -4.66 -14.30
C PRO A 307 -4.62 -3.18 -14.70
N ARG A 308 -5.60 -2.68 -15.46
CA ARG A 308 -5.70 -1.23 -15.75
C ARG A 308 -6.47 -0.48 -14.69
N HIS A 309 -7.43 -1.13 -14.05
CA HIS A 309 -8.25 -0.51 -13.03
C HIS A 309 -8.70 -1.54 -12.01
N VAL A 310 -8.59 -1.19 -10.73
CA VAL A 310 -9.18 -1.91 -9.60
C VAL A 310 -9.82 -0.90 -8.68
N VAL A 311 -11.06 -1.15 -8.27
CA VAL A 311 -11.71 -0.43 -7.18
C VAL A 311 -12.17 -1.47 -6.17
N ILE A 312 -11.92 -1.22 -4.90
CA ILE A 312 -12.36 -2.04 -3.78
C ILE A 312 -12.99 -1.10 -2.77
N ASP A 313 -14.25 -1.34 -2.43
CA ASP A 313 -14.94 -0.71 -1.31
C ASP A 313 -15.29 -1.83 -0.31
N GLY A 314 -14.61 -1.80 0.83
CA GLY A 314 -14.60 -2.88 1.81
C GLY A 314 -15.58 -2.69 2.98
N GLY A 315 -15.99 -3.80 3.57
CA GLY A 315 -16.91 -3.82 4.71
C GLY A 315 -17.78 -5.07 4.75
N LEU A 316 -18.80 -5.06 5.61
CA LEU A 316 -19.85 -6.09 5.60
C LEU A 316 -20.71 -5.98 4.33
N ASP A 317 -20.85 -4.78 3.79
CA ASP A 317 -21.32 -4.47 2.46
C ASP A 317 -20.20 -3.82 1.66
N GLY A 318 -20.05 -4.22 0.41
CA GLY A 318 -18.92 -3.76 -0.38
C GLY A 318 -18.99 -4.19 -1.83
N TYR A 319 -18.03 -3.72 -2.60
CA TYR A 319 -17.84 -4.16 -3.97
C TYR A 319 -16.39 -4.12 -4.40
N VAL A 320 -16.09 -4.89 -5.43
CA VAL A 320 -14.86 -4.83 -6.19
C VAL A 320 -15.23 -4.60 -7.64
N ASN A 321 -14.57 -3.68 -8.32
CA ASN A 321 -14.56 -3.57 -9.77
C ASN A 321 -13.14 -3.80 -10.29
N ILE A 322 -12.98 -4.63 -11.32
CA ILE A 322 -11.68 -4.91 -11.95
C ILE A 322 -11.84 -4.81 -13.46
N PHE A 323 -10.95 -4.06 -14.09
CA PHE A 323 -10.82 -4.02 -15.55
C PHE A 323 -9.44 -4.51 -15.99
N THR A 324 -9.42 -5.70 -16.61
CA THR A 324 -8.20 -6.35 -17.11
C THR A 324 -8.48 -7.10 -18.40
N ASN A 325 -7.52 -7.17 -19.31
CA ASN A 325 -7.56 -8.01 -20.50
C ASN A 325 -6.68 -9.25 -20.35
N ASN A 326 -6.06 -9.46 -19.18
CA ASN A 326 -5.16 -10.57 -18.93
C ASN A 326 -5.69 -11.52 -17.84
N ARG A 327 -5.79 -12.80 -18.22
CA ARG A 327 -6.24 -13.89 -17.34
C ARG A 327 -5.30 -14.18 -16.18
N LYS A 328 -4.06 -13.68 -16.24
CA LYS A 328 -3.11 -13.77 -15.13
C LYS A 328 -3.48 -12.89 -13.94
N THR A 329 -4.35 -11.89 -14.13
CA THR A 329 -4.81 -11.06 -13.02
C THR A 329 -5.56 -11.88 -12.00
N GLU A 330 -5.12 -11.76 -10.76
CA GLU A 330 -5.74 -12.36 -9.59
C GLU A 330 -5.81 -11.29 -8.48
N LEU A 331 -6.99 -11.15 -7.89
CA LEU A 331 -7.22 -10.33 -6.71
C LEU A 331 -7.51 -11.24 -5.51
N ILE A 332 -6.84 -10.95 -4.40
CA ILE A 332 -7.09 -11.55 -3.10
C ILE A 332 -7.36 -10.42 -2.12
N LEU A 333 -8.55 -10.39 -1.53
CA LEU A 333 -8.86 -9.59 -0.34
C LEU A 333 -8.87 -10.51 0.85
N ALA A 334 -8.18 -10.19 1.93
CA ALA A 334 -8.08 -11.10 3.06
C ALA A 334 -7.88 -10.37 4.38
N ASP A 335 -8.17 -11.04 5.51
CA ASP A 335 -7.91 -10.53 6.85
C ASP A 335 -6.40 -10.35 7.14
N LYS A 336 -5.57 -11.17 6.49
CA LYS A 336 -4.10 -11.07 6.46
C LYS A 336 -3.56 -11.71 5.19
N ILE A 337 -2.33 -11.36 4.82
CA ILE A 337 -1.71 -11.89 3.58
C ILE A 337 -1.28 -13.35 3.74
N GLU A 338 -0.66 -13.68 4.88
CA GLU A 338 -0.17 -15.04 5.14
C GLU A 338 -1.21 -15.85 5.92
N GLU A 339 -1.62 -16.99 5.36
CA GLU A 339 -2.59 -17.92 5.96
C GLU A 339 -3.91 -17.25 6.39
N PRO A 340 -4.68 -16.67 5.45
CA PRO A 340 -5.90 -15.93 5.77
C PRO A 340 -6.98 -16.83 6.38
N SER A 341 -7.69 -16.30 7.38
CA SER A 341 -8.86 -16.96 7.96
C SER A 341 -10.17 -16.49 7.32
N SER A 342 -10.14 -15.37 6.62
CA SER A 342 -11.25 -14.87 5.82
C SER A 342 -10.73 -14.16 4.59
N PHE A 343 -11.20 -14.56 3.40
CA PHE A 343 -10.72 -14.03 2.14
C PHE A 343 -11.78 -14.08 1.03
N ILE A 344 -11.56 -13.23 0.03
CA ILE A 344 -12.23 -13.24 -1.27
C ILE A 344 -11.11 -13.31 -2.31
N ARG A 345 -11.11 -14.37 -3.11
CA ARG A 345 -10.16 -14.61 -4.19
C ARG A 345 -10.89 -14.65 -5.52
N ILE A 346 -10.43 -13.83 -6.45
CA ILE A 346 -11.02 -13.65 -7.77
C ILE A 346 -9.89 -13.78 -8.81
N SER A 347 -9.97 -14.76 -9.70
CA SER A 347 -8.91 -15.02 -10.70
C SER A 347 -9.45 -15.38 -12.08
N ASN A 348 -8.56 -15.53 -13.06
CA ASN A 348 -8.88 -15.81 -14.46
C ASN A 348 -9.81 -14.75 -15.09
N LEU A 349 -9.49 -13.48 -14.82
CA LEU A 349 -10.31 -12.34 -15.16
C LEU A 349 -10.06 -11.84 -16.59
N THR A 350 -11.12 -11.43 -17.28
CA THR A 350 -11.06 -10.69 -18.56
C THR A 350 -12.25 -9.76 -18.71
N GLY A 351 -12.02 -8.58 -19.28
CA GLY A 351 -12.99 -7.50 -19.39
C GLY A 351 -13.17 -6.76 -18.07
N ASN A 352 -14.37 -6.16 -17.93
CA ASN A 352 -14.80 -5.50 -16.71
C ASN A 352 -15.64 -6.47 -15.86
N ILE A 353 -15.29 -6.61 -14.58
CA ILE A 353 -15.95 -7.52 -13.64
C ILE A 353 -16.26 -6.75 -12.37
N THR A 354 -17.51 -6.81 -11.94
CA THR A 354 -17.97 -6.22 -10.68
C THR A 354 -18.45 -7.33 -9.76
N PHE A 355 -17.81 -7.47 -8.61
CA PHE A 355 -18.22 -8.34 -7.51
C PHE A 355 -18.84 -7.47 -6.41
N ARG A 356 -20.02 -7.82 -5.89
CA ARG A 356 -20.72 -7.06 -4.84
C ARG A 356 -21.16 -8.01 -3.75
N TRP A 357 -21.09 -7.57 -2.51
CA TRP A 357 -21.53 -8.37 -1.38
C TRP A 357 -22.26 -7.54 -0.33
N LYS A 358 -23.07 -8.26 0.44
CA LYS A 358 -23.58 -7.85 1.74
C LYS A 358 -23.68 -9.09 2.61
N VAL A 359 -22.97 -9.11 3.72
CA VAL A 359 -22.92 -10.22 4.67
C VAL A 359 -23.73 -9.85 5.91
N GLY A 360 -24.59 -10.77 6.34
CA GLY A 360 -25.46 -10.62 7.51
C GLY A 360 -26.56 -11.69 7.50
N LEU A 361 -27.52 -11.59 8.44
CA LEU A 361 -28.71 -12.47 8.46
C LEU A 361 -29.53 -12.34 7.17
N SER A 362 -29.57 -11.15 6.59
CA SER A 362 -30.01 -10.94 5.21
C SER A 362 -28.84 -10.38 4.41
N GLY A 363 -28.52 -11.03 3.31
CA GLY A 363 -27.32 -10.73 2.55
C GLY A 363 -27.43 -11.14 1.10
N PHE A 364 -26.40 -10.79 0.33
CA PHE A 364 -26.28 -11.19 -1.06
C PHE A 364 -24.82 -11.25 -1.50
N LEU A 365 -24.59 -11.98 -2.57
CA LEU A 365 -23.42 -11.91 -3.42
C LEU A 365 -23.90 -11.72 -4.85
N ALA A 366 -23.28 -10.82 -5.60
CA ALA A 366 -23.59 -10.60 -7.00
C ALA A 366 -22.31 -10.39 -7.80
N VAL A 367 -22.27 -10.94 -9.01
CA VAL A 367 -21.13 -10.85 -9.90
C VAL A 367 -21.62 -10.54 -11.30
N ASP A 368 -21.22 -9.39 -11.82
CA ASP A 368 -21.59 -8.91 -13.14
C ASP A 368 -20.35 -8.78 -14.02
N GLY A 369 -20.47 -9.19 -15.28
CA GLY A 369 -19.38 -9.09 -16.25
C GLY A 369 -18.30 -10.18 -16.09
N GLY A 370 -17.50 -10.34 -17.13
CA GLY A 370 -16.51 -11.42 -17.27
C GLY A 370 -17.12 -12.82 -17.42
N LYS A 371 -16.45 -13.67 -18.21
CA LYS A 371 -16.74 -15.11 -18.32
C LYS A 371 -15.51 -15.91 -17.91
N ASN A 372 -15.74 -17.05 -17.27
CA ASN A 372 -14.75 -17.98 -16.74
C ASN A 372 -13.95 -17.47 -15.52
N ALA A 373 -14.41 -16.41 -14.86
CA ALA A 373 -13.80 -15.97 -13.61
C ALA A 373 -13.93 -17.08 -12.56
N PHE A 374 -12.85 -17.37 -11.84
CA PHE A 374 -12.88 -18.22 -10.67
C PHE A 374 -13.09 -17.35 -9.43
N ILE A 375 -14.02 -17.76 -8.58
CA ILE A 375 -14.39 -17.04 -7.37
C ILE A 375 -14.36 -18.01 -6.22
N GLU A 376 -13.57 -17.67 -5.22
CA GLU A 376 -13.48 -18.39 -3.96
C GLU A 376 -13.64 -17.38 -2.83
N LEU A 377 -14.50 -17.68 -1.87
CA LEU A 377 -14.77 -16.84 -0.73
C LEU A 377 -14.84 -17.73 0.49
N SER A 378 -14.14 -17.34 1.53
CA SER A 378 -14.31 -17.88 2.87
C SER A 378 -14.46 -16.71 3.82
N ALA A 379 -15.58 -16.62 4.52
CA ALA A 379 -15.89 -15.51 5.40
C ALA A 379 -16.26 -15.99 6.80
N LEU A 380 -16.12 -15.09 7.78
CA LEU A 380 -16.51 -15.31 9.17
C LEU A 380 -15.82 -16.56 9.76
N LYS A 381 -14.52 -16.75 9.48
CA LYS A 381 -13.73 -17.92 9.91
C LYS A 381 -14.30 -19.27 9.42
N GLY A 382 -14.78 -19.32 8.17
CA GLY A 382 -15.30 -20.54 7.54
C GLY A 382 -16.77 -20.85 7.84
N ILE A 383 -17.51 -19.93 8.46
CA ILE A 383 -18.98 -20.05 8.61
C ILE A 383 -19.67 -19.98 7.24
N PHE A 384 -19.06 -19.26 6.30
CA PHE A 384 -19.56 -19.12 4.94
C PHE A 384 -18.45 -19.34 3.93
N ASP A 385 -18.56 -20.42 3.17
CA ASP A 385 -17.66 -20.77 2.09
C ASP A 385 -18.43 -20.82 0.77
N LEU A 386 -17.85 -20.19 -0.25
CA LEU A 386 -18.30 -20.24 -1.63
C LEU A 386 -17.10 -20.59 -2.52
N LYS A 387 -17.30 -21.52 -3.43
CA LYS A 387 -16.38 -21.81 -4.53
C LYS A 387 -17.18 -21.98 -5.81
N ALA A 388 -16.81 -21.25 -6.85
CA ALA A 388 -17.48 -21.32 -8.13
C ALA A 388 -16.56 -20.94 -9.30
N ILE A 389 -16.70 -21.65 -10.43
CA ILE A 389 -16.23 -21.19 -11.73
C ILE A 389 -17.41 -20.55 -12.45
N LYS A 390 -17.38 -19.23 -12.56
CA LYS A 390 -18.41 -18.43 -13.22
C LYS A 390 -18.27 -18.55 -14.73
N LYS A 391 -19.04 -19.44 -15.37
CA LYS A 391 -19.21 -19.43 -16.84
C LYS A 391 -20.33 -18.48 -17.29
N ALA A 392 -21.16 -18.02 -16.36
CA ALA A 392 -22.20 -17.02 -16.57
C ALA A 392 -21.64 -15.58 -16.59
N THR A 393 -22.34 -14.69 -17.28
CA THR A 393 -22.08 -13.25 -17.31
C THR A 393 -22.59 -12.60 -16.02
N ASN A 394 -23.68 -13.14 -15.47
CA ASN A 394 -24.28 -12.67 -14.23
C ASN A 394 -24.47 -13.85 -13.28
N PHE A 395 -24.19 -13.61 -12.00
CA PHE A 395 -24.51 -14.54 -10.92
C PHE A 395 -25.00 -13.72 -9.74
N SER A 396 -26.13 -14.08 -9.17
CA SER A 396 -26.59 -13.55 -7.91
C SER A 396 -27.05 -14.66 -6.97
N LEU A 397 -26.71 -14.47 -5.71
CA LEU A 397 -27.13 -15.27 -4.58
C LEU A 397 -27.64 -14.29 -3.53
N SER A 398 -28.84 -14.50 -3.01
CA SER A 398 -29.36 -13.71 -1.89
C SER A 398 -29.96 -14.61 -0.84
N TRP A 399 -29.88 -14.20 0.42
CA TRP A 399 -30.43 -14.95 1.53
C TRP A 399 -31.10 -14.06 2.56
N ASN A 400 -32.04 -14.67 3.27
CA ASN A 400 -32.65 -14.15 4.48
C ASN A 400 -32.80 -15.32 5.47
N LEU A 401 -32.00 -15.31 6.53
CA LEU A 401 -31.85 -16.40 7.50
C LEU A 401 -32.72 -16.17 8.74
N ALA A 402 -33.92 -15.64 8.53
CA ALA A 402 -34.93 -15.54 9.58
C ALA A 402 -35.60 -16.89 9.85
N LEU A 403 -36.41 -16.95 10.92
CA LEU A 403 -37.30 -18.08 11.20
C LEU A 403 -38.20 -18.43 9.99
N ASN A 404 -38.65 -17.40 9.27
CA ASN A 404 -39.26 -17.52 7.95
C ASN A 404 -38.30 -16.93 6.93
N GLY A 405 -37.44 -17.78 6.39
CA GLY A 405 -36.31 -17.35 5.58
C GLY A 405 -36.43 -17.74 4.12
N SER A 406 -35.43 -17.33 3.35
CA SER A 406 -35.33 -17.62 1.93
C SER A 406 -33.89 -17.64 1.45
N ILE A 407 -33.64 -18.40 0.40
CA ILE A 407 -32.46 -18.29 -0.46
C ILE A 407 -32.92 -18.13 -1.90
N SER A 408 -32.29 -17.26 -2.65
CA SER A 408 -32.53 -17.08 -4.09
C SER A 408 -31.23 -17.16 -4.87
N ILE A 409 -31.28 -17.80 -6.03
CA ILE A 409 -30.14 -17.99 -6.93
C ILE A 409 -30.60 -17.60 -8.33
N ASP A 410 -29.82 -16.75 -8.99
CA ASP A 410 -30.06 -16.37 -10.37
C ASP A 410 -28.75 -16.32 -11.15
N THR A 411 -28.78 -16.87 -12.36
CA THR A 411 -27.65 -16.93 -13.28
C THR A 411 -28.04 -16.41 -14.66
N ASN A 412 -29.24 -15.82 -14.82
CA ASN A 412 -29.86 -15.52 -16.10
C ASN A 412 -29.86 -16.72 -17.05
N TRP A 413 -30.13 -17.92 -16.51
CA TRP A 413 -30.14 -19.17 -17.24
C TRP A 413 -28.80 -19.58 -17.89
N GLU A 414 -27.68 -18.98 -17.48
CA GLU A 414 -26.33 -19.38 -17.88
C GLU A 414 -25.70 -20.34 -16.86
N TRP A 415 -24.84 -21.25 -17.33
CA TRP A 415 -24.23 -22.25 -16.46
C TRP A 415 -23.15 -21.65 -15.54
N LEU A 416 -23.12 -22.11 -14.28
CA LEU A 416 -21.96 -22.12 -13.39
C LEU A 416 -21.32 -23.51 -13.44
N ALA A 417 -20.02 -23.60 -13.15
CA ALA A 417 -19.29 -24.87 -13.06
C ALA A 417 -18.58 -24.98 -11.70
N GLU A 418 -18.38 -26.21 -11.23
CA GLU A 418 -17.71 -26.52 -9.95
C GLU A 418 -18.27 -25.66 -8.79
N TYR A 419 -19.60 -25.58 -8.72
CA TYR A 419 -20.29 -24.73 -7.78
C TYR A 419 -20.44 -25.43 -6.43
N SER A 420 -20.00 -24.76 -5.37
CA SER A 420 -20.14 -25.22 -4.00
C SER A 420 -20.42 -24.02 -3.10
N ILE A 421 -21.49 -24.10 -2.31
CA ILE A 421 -21.80 -23.19 -1.23
C ILE A 421 -21.98 -24.00 0.03
N ASN A 422 -21.35 -23.54 1.10
CA ASN A 422 -21.62 -23.98 2.44
C ASN A 422 -21.80 -22.75 3.33
N PHE A 423 -22.97 -22.62 3.91
CA PHE A 423 -23.26 -21.65 4.95
C PHE A 423 -23.74 -22.42 6.17
N THR A 424 -23.06 -22.34 7.31
CA THR A 424 -23.45 -23.09 8.52
C THR A 424 -23.37 -22.21 9.77
N LEU A 425 -24.51 -22.01 10.40
CA LEU A 425 -24.69 -21.44 11.74
C LEU A 425 -25.19 -22.52 12.70
N GLU A 426 -25.26 -22.22 14.00
CA GLU A 426 -25.67 -23.18 15.03
C GLU A 426 -27.03 -23.87 14.75
N ASN A 427 -28.01 -23.11 14.23
CA ASN A 427 -29.37 -23.61 14.00
C ASN A 427 -29.82 -23.57 12.54
N PHE A 428 -29.02 -23.00 11.64
CA PHE A 428 -29.38 -22.80 10.24
C PHE A 428 -28.21 -23.08 9.33
N GLY A 429 -28.48 -23.60 8.15
CA GLY A 429 -27.43 -23.90 7.20
C GLY A 429 -27.96 -24.12 5.80
N ILE A 430 -27.11 -23.89 4.82
CA ILE A 430 -27.39 -24.09 3.41
C ILE A 430 -26.17 -24.74 2.81
N TYR A 431 -26.37 -25.89 2.18
CA TYR A 431 -25.33 -26.58 1.45
C TYR A 431 -25.81 -26.84 0.04
N ILE A 432 -25.06 -26.37 -0.94
CA ILE A 432 -25.32 -26.63 -2.35
C ILE A 432 -24.00 -27.03 -2.99
N LYS A 433 -23.95 -28.19 -3.60
CA LYS A 433 -22.81 -28.63 -4.41
C LYS A 433 -23.34 -29.16 -5.72
N ALA A 434 -22.80 -28.67 -6.84
CA ALA A 434 -23.19 -29.09 -8.17
C ALA A 434 -21.99 -29.02 -9.13
N SER A 435 -21.85 -30.01 -10.01
CA SER A 435 -20.83 -29.94 -11.08
C SER A 435 -21.16 -28.81 -12.06
N PHE A 436 -22.44 -28.69 -12.43
CA PHE A 436 -22.98 -27.53 -13.14
C PHE A 436 -24.34 -27.14 -12.58
N LEU A 437 -24.60 -25.84 -12.51
CA LEU A 437 -25.85 -25.27 -12.03
C LEU A 437 -26.24 -24.07 -12.90
N ARG A 438 -27.51 -23.98 -13.30
CA ARG A 438 -28.10 -22.74 -13.81
C ARG A 438 -29.46 -22.51 -13.15
N ALA A 439 -29.81 -21.25 -12.99
CA ALA A 439 -31.05 -20.81 -12.38
C ALA A 439 -31.58 -19.56 -13.08
N GLU A 440 -32.90 -19.43 -13.10
CA GLU A 440 -33.63 -18.23 -13.50
C GLU A 440 -34.69 -17.96 -12.45
N ASP A 441 -34.52 -16.85 -11.71
CA ASP A 441 -35.38 -16.44 -10.60
C ASP A 441 -35.66 -17.55 -9.56
N TYR A 442 -34.70 -18.46 -9.32
CA TYR A 442 -34.90 -19.57 -8.40
C TYR A 442 -34.91 -19.11 -6.95
N MET A 443 -35.87 -19.57 -6.15
CA MET A 443 -35.96 -19.25 -4.74
C MET A 443 -36.52 -20.42 -3.93
N ALA A 444 -35.86 -20.76 -2.82
CA ALA A 444 -36.39 -21.66 -1.80
C ALA A 444 -36.73 -20.85 -0.54
N ARG A 445 -37.95 -21.00 -0.03
CA ARG A 445 -38.43 -20.40 1.22
C ARG A 445 -38.72 -21.48 2.25
N TRP A 446 -38.53 -21.16 3.53
CA TRP A 446 -38.89 -22.05 4.63
C TRP A 446 -39.69 -21.34 5.71
N ASN A 447 -40.43 -22.14 6.48
CA ASN A 447 -41.04 -21.77 7.74
C ASN A 447 -40.64 -22.84 8.77
N THR A 448 -40.31 -22.43 10.01
CA THR A 448 -39.93 -23.35 11.08
C THR A 448 -41.11 -23.89 11.91
N SER A 449 -42.32 -23.33 11.77
CA SER A 449 -43.50 -23.76 12.52
C SER A 449 -44.83 -23.54 11.76
N PRO A 450 -45.41 -24.60 11.16
CA PRO A 450 -44.84 -25.94 10.99
C PRO A 450 -43.66 -25.93 9.98
N PRO A 451 -42.65 -26.81 10.16
CA PRO A 451 -41.57 -26.99 9.19
C PRO A 451 -42.11 -27.25 7.79
N SER A 452 -41.84 -26.34 6.86
CA SER A 452 -42.26 -26.47 5.46
C SER A 452 -41.30 -25.72 4.54
N PHE A 453 -41.20 -26.20 3.30
CA PHE A 453 -40.36 -25.64 2.24
C PHE A 453 -41.18 -25.40 0.99
N ILE A 454 -40.94 -24.28 0.31
CA ILE A 454 -41.59 -23.95 -0.96
C ILE A 454 -40.52 -23.41 -1.91
N THR A 455 -40.46 -23.96 -3.12
CA THR A 455 -39.56 -23.51 -4.18
C THR A 455 -40.33 -22.78 -5.29
N TYR A 456 -39.67 -21.82 -5.93
CA TYR A 456 -40.17 -21.01 -7.05
C TYR A 456 -39.05 -20.85 -8.09
N GLY A 457 -39.42 -20.50 -9.32
CA GLY A 457 -38.47 -20.29 -10.42
C GLY A 457 -37.95 -21.59 -11.03
N ASN A 458 -36.91 -21.47 -11.85
CA ASN A 458 -36.32 -22.61 -12.58
C ASN A 458 -34.88 -22.85 -12.14
N MET A 459 -34.50 -24.12 -11.98
CA MET A 459 -33.15 -24.51 -11.64
C MET A 459 -32.81 -25.84 -12.30
N ASP A 460 -31.68 -25.88 -13.02
CA ASP A 460 -31.17 -27.07 -13.69
C ASP A 460 -29.76 -27.39 -13.21
N PHE A 461 -29.44 -28.68 -13.23
CA PHE A 461 -28.15 -29.20 -12.78
C PHE A 461 -27.64 -30.28 -13.74
N ILE A 462 -26.32 -30.43 -13.82
CA ILE A 462 -25.66 -31.55 -14.51
C ILE A 462 -24.60 -32.13 -13.57
N GLY A 463 -24.56 -33.46 -13.45
CA GLY A 463 -23.63 -34.19 -12.60
C GLY A 463 -24.15 -34.39 -11.17
N ASP A 464 -23.23 -34.64 -10.25
CA ASP A 464 -23.57 -34.82 -8.83
C ASP A 464 -24.14 -33.53 -8.24
N ILE A 465 -25.29 -33.64 -7.57
CA ILE A 465 -25.93 -32.58 -6.81
C ILE A 465 -26.11 -33.00 -5.36
N ASP A 466 -25.84 -32.07 -4.46
CA ASP A 466 -26.35 -32.09 -3.09
C ASP A 466 -26.91 -30.71 -2.81
N PHE A 467 -28.20 -30.63 -2.53
CA PHE A 467 -28.81 -29.41 -2.00
C PHE A 467 -29.52 -29.75 -0.70
N SER A 468 -28.99 -29.25 0.41
CA SER A 468 -29.52 -29.45 1.74
C SER A 468 -29.71 -28.13 2.49
N ILE A 469 -30.74 -28.05 3.34
CA ILE A 469 -30.98 -26.92 4.26
C ILE A 469 -31.02 -27.45 5.69
N MET A 470 -30.31 -26.79 6.60
CA MET A 470 -30.38 -27.07 8.03
C MET A 470 -31.39 -26.16 8.72
N ILE A 471 -32.27 -26.75 9.51
CA ILE A 471 -33.21 -26.04 10.39
C ILE A 471 -33.14 -26.66 11.79
N ASN A 472 -32.95 -25.82 12.81
CA ASN A 472 -32.79 -26.22 14.21
C ASN A 472 -31.72 -27.31 14.39
N GLY A 473 -30.60 -27.20 13.66
CA GLY A 473 -29.48 -28.14 13.74
C GLY A 473 -29.65 -29.46 12.96
N ILE A 474 -30.75 -29.63 12.23
CA ILE A 474 -31.04 -30.85 11.43
C ILE A 474 -31.01 -30.51 9.94
N TRP A 475 -30.21 -31.23 9.15
CA TRP A 475 -30.13 -31.10 7.70
C TRP A 475 -31.26 -31.86 6.99
N TYR A 476 -31.90 -31.21 6.03
CA TYR A 476 -32.97 -31.73 5.19
C TYR A 476 -32.55 -31.64 3.71
N PRO A 477 -32.51 -32.76 2.97
CA PRO A 477 -32.22 -32.73 1.54
C PRO A 477 -33.41 -32.17 0.75
N LEU A 478 -33.12 -31.35 -0.25
CA LEU A 478 -34.07 -30.82 -1.23
C LEU A 478 -33.94 -31.50 -2.60
N PHE A 479 -32.72 -31.87 -2.99
CA PHE A 479 -32.39 -32.58 -4.25
C PHE A 479 -31.35 -33.66 -4.02
#